data_AF-A0A382DLA1-F1
#
_entry.id   AF-A0A382DLA1-F1
#
_cell.length_a   1.000
_cell.length_b   1.000
_cell.length_c   1.000
_cell.angle_alpha   90.00
_cell.angle_beta   90.00
_cell.angle_gamma   90.00
#
_symmetry.space_group_name_H-M   'P 1'
#
loop_
_entity.id
_entity.type
_entity.pdbx_description
1 polymer ?
#
loop_
_entity_poly.entity_id
_entity_poly.type
_entity_poly.pdbx_seq_one_letter_code
_entity_poly.pdbx_strand_id
1 'polypeptide(L)'
;MKKFVSALFICGFLFCSLASAGTFVDGFEDGVANGWRPISGNWQIADGKYSLTEPVADADKPVISVLDSPWKVADGVITVTFSFNKISKGIERPIIFFRLKDDQNG
;
A
#
# COMPACT_ATOMS: atom_id res chain seq x y z
N MET A 1 18.50 60.76 24.30
CA MET A 1 17.24 60.32 23.68
C MET A 1 17.44 60.16 22.18
N LYS A 2 17.40 58.91 21.68
CA LYS A 2 16.94 58.48 20.34
C LYS A 2 17.17 56.97 20.27
N LYS A 3 16.07 56.21 20.39
CA LYS A 3 16.04 54.75 20.36
C LYS A 3 16.12 54.32 18.89
N PHE A 4 17.14 53.57 18.51
CA PHE A 4 17.15 52.85 17.23
C PHE A 4 16.56 51.46 17.47
N VAL A 5 15.32 51.28 17.02
CA VAL A 5 14.65 49.98 16.96
C VAL A 5 15.27 49.25 15.77
N SER A 6 16.11 48.26 16.05
CA SER A 6 16.62 47.34 15.02
C SER A 6 15.53 46.32 14.72
N ALA A 7 14.85 46.46 13.58
CA ALA A 7 13.88 45.50 13.10
C ALA A 7 14.60 44.19 12.74
N LEU A 8 14.30 43.13 13.48
CA LEU A 8 14.77 41.78 13.22
C LEU A 8 14.04 41.26 11.98
N PHE A 9 14.70 41.28 10.82
CA PHE A 9 14.17 40.73 9.58
C PHE A 9 14.31 39.21 9.61
N ILE A 10 13.33 38.53 10.21
CA ILE A 10 13.21 37.06 10.13
C ILE A 10 12.78 36.74 8.70
N CYS A 11 13.76 36.55 7.82
CA CYS A 11 13.54 35.89 6.54
C CYS A 11 13.13 34.46 6.84
N GLY A 12 11.82 34.21 6.86
CA GLY A 12 11.26 32.88 7.01
C GLY A 12 11.81 32.01 5.89
N PHE A 13 12.72 31.10 6.24
CA PHE A 13 13.01 29.93 5.42
C PHE A 13 11.67 29.19 5.27
N LEU A 14 10.96 29.45 4.16
CA LEU A 14 9.99 28.51 3.65
C LEU A 14 10.78 27.24 3.33
N PHE A 15 10.86 26.34 4.30
CA PHE A 15 11.01 24.92 4.02
C PHE A 15 9.74 24.51 3.28
N CYS A 16 9.73 24.74 1.97
CA CYS A 16 8.88 23.97 1.07
C CYS A 16 9.36 22.54 1.24
N SER A 17 8.65 21.73 2.03
CA SER A 17 8.84 20.30 2.04
C SER A 17 8.55 19.82 0.62
N LEU A 18 9.60 19.58 -0.16
CA LEU A 18 9.53 18.75 -1.35
C LEU A 18 9.07 17.38 -0.85
N ALA A 19 7.76 17.14 -0.87
CA ALA A 19 7.21 15.81 -0.72
C ALA A 19 7.71 15.00 -1.93
N SER A 20 8.84 14.31 -1.76
CA SER A 20 9.19 13.20 -2.63
C SER A 20 8.07 12.19 -2.48
N ALA A 21 7.39 11.85 -3.58
CA ALA A 21 6.43 10.76 -3.58
C ALA A 21 7.20 9.49 -3.16
N GLY A 22 7.01 9.09 -1.90
CA GLY A 22 7.73 7.96 -1.32
C GLY A 22 7.31 6.65 -1.98
N THR A 23 8.20 5.66 -1.96
CA THR A 23 7.84 4.28 -2.26
C THR A 23 6.91 3.78 -1.16
N PHE A 24 5.74 3.26 -1.55
CA PHE A 24 4.92 2.48 -0.63
C PHE A 24 5.64 1.15 -0.37
N VAL A 25 5.92 0.88 0.90
CA VAL A 25 6.48 -0.40 1.36
C VAL A 25 5.65 -0.84 2.54
N ASP A 26 5.15 -2.07 2.47
CA ASP A 26 4.50 -2.74 3.58
C ASP A 26 5.21 -4.06 3.83
N GLY A 27 5.84 -4.17 5.00
CA GLY A 27 6.51 -5.38 5.47
C GLY A 27 5.64 -6.23 6.39
N PHE A 28 4.44 -5.74 6.77
CA PHE A 28 3.48 -6.43 7.63
C PHE A 28 3.95 -6.82 9.05
N GLU A 29 5.17 -6.44 9.44
CA GLU A 29 5.77 -6.73 10.75
C GLU A 29 5.08 -5.99 11.91
N ASP A 30 4.33 -4.93 11.62
CA ASP A 30 3.57 -4.15 12.60
C ASP A 30 2.17 -4.73 12.87
N GLY A 31 1.79 -5.81 12.17
CA GLY A 31 0.47 -6.42 12.28
C GLY A 31 -0.64 -5.68 11.55
N VAL A 32 -0.33 -4.65 10.74
CA VAL A 32 -1.32 -3.80 10.08
C VAL A 32 -1.12 -3.81 8.57
N ALA A 33 -2.17 -4.14 7.82
CA ALA A 33 -2.16 -4.13 6.35
C ALA A 33 -2.64 -2.76 5.79
N ASN A 34 -1.91 -1.69 6.08
CA ASN A 34 -2.36 -0.33 5.72
C ASN A 34 -2.51 -0.16 4.21
N GLY A 35 -3.67 0.32 3.76
CA GLY A 35 -3.97 0.52 2.34
C GLY A 35 -4.35 -0.74 1.57
N TRP A 36 -4.31 -1.92 2.19
CA TRP A 36 -4.82 -3.15 1.59
C TRP A 36 -6.30 -3.33 1.90
N ARG A 37 -7.10 -3.66 0.88
CA ARG A 37 -8.52 -3.96 1.02
C ARG A 37 -8.85 -5.29 0.33
N PRO A 38 -9.38 -6.27 1.08
CA PRO A 38 -9.95 -7.48 0.51
C PRO A 38 -11.13 -7.15 -0.42
N ILE A 39 -11.14 -7.70 -1.63
CA ILE A 39 -12.32 -7.73 -2.52
C ILE A 39 -13.04 -9.07 -2.38
N SER A 40 -12.28 -10.17 -2.26
CA SER A 40 -12.78 -11.51 -2.00
C SER A 40 -11.82 -12.30 -1.11
N GLY A 41 -12.33 -13.32 -0.42
CA GLY A 41 -11.57 -14.14 0.53
C GLY A 41 -11.32 -13.45 1.88
N ASN A 42 -10.87 -14.24 2.86
CA ASN A 42 -10.54 -13.75 4.21
C ASN A 42 -9.03 -13.47 4.31
N TRP A 43 -8.65 -12.22 4.01
CA TRP A 43 -7.25 -11.79 4.10
C TRP A 43 -6.95 -11.13 5.45
N GLN A 44 -5.86 -11.54 6.08
CA GLN A 44 -5.43 -11.05 7.39
C GLN A 44 -3.90 -11.03 7.47
N ILE A 45 -3.36 -10.29 8.43
CA ILE A 45 -1.94 -10.43 8.78
C ILE A 45 -1.76 -11.70 9.60
N ALA A 46 -0.89 -12.59 9.14
CA ALA A 46 -0.48 -13.80 9.84
C ALA A 46 1.01 -14.07 9.56
N ASP A 47 1.78 -14.36 10.61
CA ASP A 47 3.21 -14.68 10.53
C ASP A 47 4.04 -13.66 9.72
N GLY A 48 3.79 -12.35 9.93
CA GLY A 48 4.49 -11.26 9.24
C GLY A 48 4.13 -11.16 7.74
N LYS A 49 2.99 -11.70 7.33
CA LYS A 49 2.54 -11.71 5.93
C LYS A 49 1.07 -11.35 5.81
N TYR A 50 0.75 -10.60 4.77
CA TYR A 50 -0.64 -10.49 4.32
C TYR A 50 -1.08 -11.79 3.64
N SER A 51 -1.93 -12.53 4.32
CA SER A 51 -2.22 -13.93 4.02
C SER A 51 -3.71 -14.19 3.90
N LEU A 52 -4.07 -15.09 3.00
CA LEU A 52 -5.38 -15.73 3.00
C LEU A 52 -5.40 -16.79 4.12
N THR A 53 -6.22 -16.61 5.15
CA THR A 53 -6.21 -17.50 6.33
C THR A 53 -7.18 -18.68 6.23
N GLU A 54 -8.10 -18.64 5.25
CA GLU A 54 -9.08 -19.69 5.02
C GLU A 54 -8.98 -20.27 3.59
N PRO A 55 -9.22 -21.57 3.40
CA PRO A 55 -9.29 -22.15 2.07
C PRO A 55 -10.38 -21.51 1.23
N VAL A 56 -10.10 -21.28 -0.05
CA VAL A 56 -11.11 -20.84 -1.02
C VAL A 56 -12.11 -21.98 -1.24
N ALA A 57 -13.38 -21.73 -0.97
CA ALA A 57 -14.44 -22.72 -1.15
C ALA A 57 -14.65 -23.08 -2.63
N ASP A 58 -14.40 -22.13 -3.53
CA ASP A 58 -14.57 -22.24 -4.98
C ASP A 58 -13.22 -21.97 -5.66
N ALA A 59 -12.49 -23.05 -5.97
CA ALA A 59 -11.12 -22.97 -6.48
C ALA A 59 -11.03 -22.36 -7.90
N ASP A 60 -12.16 -22.20 -8.58
CA ASP A 60 -12.23 -21.63 -9.93
C ASP A 60 -12.40 -20.10 -9.90
N LYS A 61 -12.65 -19.50 -8.72
CA LYS A 61 -12.76 -18.05 -8.57
C LYS A 61 -11.46 -17.43 -8.07
N PRO A 62 -11.02 -16.30 -8.66
CA PRO A 62 -9.86 -15.59 -8.16
C PRO A 62 -10.16 -15.00 -6.78
N VAL A 63 -9.17 -15.09 -5.89
CA VAL A 63 -9.19 -14.41 -4.60
C VAL A 63 -8.35 -13.15 -4.71
N ILE A 64 -8.96 -12.01 -4.43
CA ILE A 64 -8.44 -10.70 -4.79
C ILE A 64 -8.39 -9.81 -3.56
N SER A 65 -7.25 -9.15 -3.40
CA SER A 65 -7.11 -7.96 -2.55
C SER A 65 -6.47 -6.87 -3.38
N VAL A 66 -6.81 -5.62 -3.07
CA VAL A 66 -6.33 -4.44 -3.77
C VAL A 66 -5.51 -3.57 -2.83
N LEU A 67 -4.44 -3.00 -3.36
CA LEU A 67 -3.78 -1.87 -2.72
C LEU A 67 -4.54 -0.60 -3.12
N ASP A 68 -5.41 -0.11 -2.24
CA ASP A 68 -6.09 1.19 -2.37
C ASP A 68 -5.10 2.32 -2.08
N SER A 69 -4.11 2.44 -2.95
CA SER A 69 -3.09 3.46 -2.86
C SER A 69 -3.72 4.85 -3.04
N PRO A 70 -3.51 5.80 -2.11
CA PRO A 70 -3.87 7.20 -2.35
C PRO A 70 -2.99 7.84 -3.44
N TRP A 71 -1.92 7.17 -3.84
CA TRP A 71 -0.99 7.64 -4.87
C TRP A 71 -1.36 7.11 -6.25
N LYS A 72 -1.37 8.01 -7.22
CA LYS A 72 -1.45 7.62 -8.64
C LYS A 72 -0.11 7.00 -9.03
N VAL A 73 -0.11 5.69 -9.25
CA VAL A 73 1.05 4.98 -9.80
C VAL A 73 1.26 5.45 -11.23
N ALA A 74 2.14 6.44 -11.41
CA ALA A 74 2.74 6.79 -12.69
C ALA A 74 3.78 5.70 -13.04
N ASP A 75 4.94 6.05 -13.57
CA ASP A 75 5.99 5.07 -13.86
C ASP A 75 6.70 4.63 -12.58
N GLY A 76 6.93 3.31 -12.43
CA GLY A 76 7.49 2.77 -11.21
C GLY A 76 7.82 1.29 -11.29
N VAL A 77 8.49 0.81 -10.24
CA VAL A 77 8.85 -0.60 -10.05
C VAL A 77 7.97 -1.17 -8.96
N ILE A 78 7.33 -2.32 -9.24
CA ILE A 78 6.58 -3.09 -8.24
C ILE A 78 7.46 -4.28 -7.85
N THR A 79 7.74 -4.40 -6.55
CA THR A 79 8.41 -5.57 -5.98
C THR A 79 7.47 -6.23 -4.99
N VAL A 80 7.23 -7.53 -5.17
CA VAL A 80 6.37 -8.32 -4.29
C VAL A 80 6.92 -9.74 -4.20
N THR A 81 6.78 -10.34 -3.02
CA THR A 81 7.13 -11.75 -2.79
C THR A 81 5.86 -12.51 -2.47
N PHE A 82 5.64 -13.63 -3.16
CA PHE A 82 4.52 -14.53 -2.90
C PHE A 82 5.03 -15.85 -2.31
N SER A 83 4.24 -16.44 -1.41
CA SER A 83 4.45 -17.81 -0.95
C SER A 83 3.11 -18.53 -0.92
N PHE A 84 3.09 -19.76 -1.44
CA PHE A 84 1.93 -20.65 -1.35
C PHE A 84 2.12 -21.61 -0.17
N ASN A 85 1.02 -22.00 0.47
CA ASN A 85 1.04 -22.96 1.57
C ASN A 85 -0.02 -24.05 1.34
N LYS A 86 -0.10 -25.03 2.25
CA LYS A 86 -1.02 -26.18 2.14
C LYS A 86 -2.52 -25.84 2.05
N ILE A 87 -2.93 -24.63 2.41
CA ILE A 87 -4.34 -24.19 2.32
C ILE A 87 -4.66 -23.54 0.96
N SER A 88 -3.64 -23.22 0.17
CA SER A 88 -3.80 -22.74 -1.20
C SER A 88 -4.42 -23.85 -2.05
N LYS A 89 -5.64 -23.62 -2.56
CA LYS A 89 -6.33 -24.52 -3.50
C LYS A 89 -6.50 -23.80 -4.84
N GLY A 90 -6.34 -24.53 -5.94
CA GLY A 90 -6.48 -23.99 -7.31
C GLY A 90 -5.14 -23.76 -8.02
N ILE A 91 -5.11 -22.77 -8.92
CA ILE A 91 -3.94 -22.45 -9.74
C ILE A 91 -2.91 -21.67 -8.90
N GLU A 92 -1.74 -22.24 -8.66
CA GLU A 92 -0.60 -21.62 -7.93
C GLU A 92 0.09 -20.52 -8.76
N ARG A 93 -0.70 -19.59 -9.30
CA ARG A 93 -0.21 -18.49 -10.15
C ARG A 93 -0.62 -17.18 -9.52
N PRO A 94 0.33 -16.38 -9.01
CA PRO A 94 0.01 -15.03 -8.60
C PRO A 94 -0.22 -14.17 -9.86
N ILE A 95 -1.24 -13.32 -9.82
CA ILE A 95 -1.53 -12.35 -10.87
C ILE A 95 -1.53 -10.97 -10.23
N ILE A 96 -0.83 -10.01 -10.83
CA ILE A 96 -0.81 -8.62 -10.40
C ILE A 96 -1.49 -7.79 -11.48
N PHE A 97 -2.58 -7.13 -11.09
CA PHE A 97 -3.20 -6.08 -11.90
C PHE A 97 -2.71 -4.73 -11.40
N PHE A 98 -2.34 -3.82 -12.32
CA PHE A 98 -1.83 -2.50 -11.99
C PHE A 98 -2.54 -1.43 -12.82
N ARG A 99 -2.70 -0.23 -12.25
CA ARG A 99 -3.38 0.92 -12.88
C ARG A 99 -4.81 0.58 -13.37
N LEU A 100 -5.53 -0.26 -12.63
CA LEU A 100 -6.96 -0.44 -12.86
C LEU A 100 -7.66 0.90 -12.60
N LYS A 101 -8.54 1.30 -13.52
CA LYS A 101 -9.42 2.43 -13.28
C LYS A 101 -10.35 2.04 -12.14
N ASP A 102 -10.51 2.92 -11.15
CA ASP A 102 -11.55 2.70 -10.14
C ASP A 102 -12.91 3.00 -10.79
N ASP A 103 -13.42 2.02 -11.52
CA ASP A 103 -14.74 2.07 -12.16
C ASP A 103 -15.68 0.97 -11.65
N GLN A 104 -15.43 0.51 -10.41
CA GLN A 104 -16.11 -0.56 -9.66
C GLN A 104 -15.34 -1.90 -9.69
N ASN A 105 -14.48 -2.12 -8.68
CA ASN A 105 -13.79 -3.39 -8.42
C ASN A 105 -14.72 -4.51 -7.91
N GLY A 106 -15.90 -4.67 -8.52
CA GLY A 106 -16.98 -5.53 -8.06
C GLY A 106 -17.96 -4.81 -7.12
#